data_AF-A0A835EIJ9-F1
#
_entry.id   AF-A0A835EIJ9-F1
#
_cell.length_a   1.000
_cell.length_b   1.000
_cell.length_c   1.000
_cell.angle_alpha   90.00
_cell.angle_beta   90.00
_cell.angle_gamma   90.00
#
_symmetry.space_group_name_H-M   'P 1'
#
loop_
_entity.id
_entity.type
_entity.pdbx_description
1 polymer ?
#
loop_
_entity_poly.entity_id
_entity_poly.type
_entity_poly.pdbx_seq_one_letter_code
_entity_poly.pdbx_strand_id
1 'polypeptide(L)'
;MAAAAPTPSPFVASTRRFAPRLRSLLPSAAMSSASASAAASAPKPSSGAGEEAQAPPLPHSTLEIAGARQGILSGFSSLRAPYHAFPVFASNRHVETIFAAFTRSLPAVKLRRECLRAPDDGAVALDWVSGDDRALPRDAPVLILLPGLTGGSDDTYVRHMLLRARSKGWRVVVFNSRGCADSPVTTPKFYSASFTGDLRQVIDHVLGRYPLSNVYAVGWSLGANILVRYLGEESDKCPLSGAVSLCNPFNLVIADEDFHKGFNNIYDKALARALRNIFKKHALLFEDMEGEYDIPKAENAKTVRDFDEGLTRVSFGFKSVDDYYSNSSSSDSIKNVCIPLLCIQADNDPIAPSRGIPREDIKANSNCLLIVTPKGGHLGWVAGDEAPFGCPWTDPIVMEYLEYLQNEKSSTAKNNISNEHQGVSEASAPHIAVHVQR
;
A
#
# COMPACT_ATOMS: atom_id res chain seq x y z
N MET A 1 -16.97 -30.13 -50.41
CA MET A 1 -16.62 -31.20 -49.46
C MET A 1 -16.33 -30.55 -48.12
N ALA A 2 -17.18 -30.81 -47.13
CA ALA A 2 -17.07 -30.26 -45.78
C ALA A 2 -15.91 -30.96 -45.04
N ALA A 3 -15.03 -30.16 -44.41
CA ALA A 3 -13.99 -30.66 -43.53
C ALA A 3 -14.16 -29.99 -42.15
N ALA A 4 -14.12 -30.83 -41.12
CA ALA A 4 -14.68 -30.65 -39.80
C ALA A 4 -13.92 -29.68 -38.89
N ALA A 5 -14.66 -29.09 -37.95
CA ALA A 5 -14.15 -28.28 -36.84
C ALA A 5 -13.36 -29.13 -35.82
N PRO A 6 -12.28 -28.61 -35.21
CA PRO A 6 -11.53 -29.34 -34.20
C PRO A 6 -12.25 -29.33 -32.85
N THR A 7 -12.38 -30.52 -32.25
CA THR A 7 -12.83 -30.79 -30.88
C THR A 7 -11.84 -30.24 -29.83
N PRO A 8 -12.33 -29.66 -28.71
CA PRO A 8 -11.47 -29.13 -27.65
C PRO A 8 -10.88 -30.24 -26.76
N SER A 9 -9.61 -30.06 -26.40
CA SER A 9 -8.81 -30.97 -25.57
C SER A 9 -9.21 -30.90 -24.08
N PRO A 10 -9.30 -32.03 -23.34
CA PRO A 10 -9.78 -32.07 -21.97
C PRO A 10 -8.61 -32.02 -20.97
N PHE A 11 -8.13 -30.85 -20.59
CA PHE A 11 -7.31 -30.67 -19.38
C PHE A 11 -7.68 -29.35 -18.68
N VAL A 12 -8.89 -29.32 -18.15
CA VAL A 12 -9.33 -28.39 -17.10
C VAL A 12 -9.89 -29.25 -15.98
N ALA A 13 -9.08 -29.54 -14.96
CA ALA A 13 -9.60 -30.00 -13.67
C ALA A 13 -8.57 -29.85 -12.55
N SER A 14 -9.03 -29.18 -11.49
CA SER A 14 -8.76 -29.51 -10.08
C SER A 14 -7.46 -29.03 -9.44
N THR A 15 -7.52 -27.84 -8.83
CA THR A 15 -6.98 -27.63 -7.47
C THR A 15 -8.00 -26.90 -6.61
N ARG A 16 -9.08 -27.61 -6.24
CA ARG A 16 -9.90 -27.27 -5.06
C ARG A 16 -9.49 -28.18 -3.90
N ARG A 17 -9.15 -27.52 -2.78
CA ARG A 17 -9.20 -27.98 -1.38
C ARG A 17 -8.16 -29.01 -0.91
N PHE A 18 -7.29 -28.54 -0.02
CA PHE A 18 -7.10 -29.16 1.29
C PHE A 18 -7.05 -28.06 2.36
N ALA A 19 -8.15 -27.90 3.10
CA ALA A 19 -8.16 -27.20 4.37
C ALA A 19 -7.99 -28.26 5.48
N PRO A 20 -7.05 -28.12 6.42
CA PRO A 20 -7.02 -29.00 7.58
C PRO A 20 -8.14 -28.62 8.53
N ARG A 21 -9.02 -29.57 8.83
CA ARG A 21 -9.98 -29.50 9.94
C ARG A 21 -9.20 -29.54 11.26
N LEU A 22 -8.99 -28.40 11.90
CA LEU A 22 -8.88 -28.34 13.37
C LEU A 22 -10.15 -27.68 13.92
N ARG A 23 -11.17 -28.50 14.14
CA ARG A 23 -12.32 -28.19 14.99
C ARG A 23 -12.52 -29.35 15.94
N SER A 24 -11.82 -29.30 17.07
CA SER A 24 -12.25 -29.89 18.34
C SER A 24 -11.16 -29.63 19.36
N LEU A 25 -11.46 -28.77 20.34
CA LEU A 25 -10.96 -28.76 21.74
C LEU A 25 -11.04 -27.33 22.29
N LEU A 26 -12.26 -26.81 22.49
CA LEU A 26 -12.55 -25.82 23.53
C LEU A 26 -13.97 -26.04 24.05
N PRO A 27 -14.25 -25.87 25.37
CA PRO A 27 -15.52 -26.23 25.97
C PRO A 27 -16.64 -25.26 25.59
N SER A 28 -17.83 -25.81 25.37
CA SER A 28 -19.08 -25.06 25.22
C SER A 28 -19.47 -24.41 26.56
N ALA A 29 -19.49 -23.08 26.62
CA ALA A 29 -20.22 -22.34 27.65
C ALA A 29 -21.39 -21.60 26.99
N ALA A 30 -22.59 -21.86 27.51
CA ALA A 30 -23.85 -21.40 26.98
C ALA A 30 -24.15 -19.93 27.36
N MET A 31 -24.76 -19.26 26.37
CA MET A 31 -25.61 -18.08 26.34
C MET A 31 -25.85 -17.22 27.60
N SER A 32 -25.83 -15.90 27.39
CA SER A 32 -27.00 -15.06 27.72
C SER A 32 -27.05 -13.81 26.84
N SER A 33 -28.15 -13.65 26.12
CA SER A 33 -28.56 -12.45 25.42
C SER A 33 -29.23 -11.48 26.39
N ALA A 34 -28.66 -10.29 26.57
CA ALA A 34 -29.34 -9.18 27.23
C ALA A 34 -29.41 -7.99 26.26
N SER A 35 -30.62 -7.71 25.79
CA SER A 35 -31.00 -6.47 25.12
C SER A 35 -30.99 -5.33 26.13
N ALA A 36 -30.18 -4.30 25.91
CA ALA A 36 -30.26 -3.04 26.65
C ALA A 36 -30.62 -1.91 25.69
N SER A 37 -31.85 -1.41 25.80
CA SER A 37 -32.29 -0.17 25.16
C SER A 37 -31.63 1.01 25.87
N ALA A 38 -30.82 1.80 25.15
CA ALA A 38 -30.38 3.10 25.61
C ALA A 38 -31.38 4.16 25.13
N ALA A 39 -32.14 4.71 26.06
CA ALA A 39 -33.00 5.87 25.84
C ALA A 39 -32.15 7.12 25.59
N ALA A 40 -32.49 7.84 24.53
CA ALA A 40 -31.93 9.15 24.20
C ALA A 40 -32.35 10.20 25.25
N SER A 41 -31.37 10.88 25.83
CA SER A 41 -31.57 12.11 26.60
C SER A 41 -31.07 13.31 25.78
N ALA A 42 -31.96 14.27 25.56
CA ALA A 42 -31.67 15.52 24.85
C ALA A 42 -30.74 16.44 25.66
N PRO A 43 -29.83 17.20 25.01
CA PRO A 43 -28.97 18.15 25.72
C PRO A 43 -29.72 19.47 26.00
N LYS A 44 -29.59 19.99 27.22
CA LYS A 44 -29.98 21.36 27.60
C LYS A 44 -28.84 22.34 27.25
N PRO A 45 -29.15 23.62 26.95
CA PRO A 45 -28.18 24.58 26.47
C PRO A 45 -27.36 25.14 27.65
N SER A 46 -26.03 25.11 27.54
CA SER A 46 -25.16 25.91 28.42
C SER A 46 -24.35 26.91 27.60
N SER A 47 -24.48 28.15 28.05
CA SER A 47 -23.77 29.39 27.73
C SER A 47 -22.32 29.27 27.26
N GLY A 48 -21.99 30.14 26.30
CA GLY A 48 -20.66 30.26 25.72
C GLY A 48 -19.55 30.62 26.71
N ALA A 49 -18.42 29.96 26.49
CA ALA A 49 -17.07 30.39 26.82
C ALA A 49 -16.20 29.91 25.64
N GLY A 50 -15.24 30.75 25.22
CA GLY A 50 -14.47 30.55 23.98
C GLY A 50 -13.87 29.16 23.87
N GLU A 51 -13.96 28.58 22.67
CA GLU A 51 -13.24 27.37 22.29
C GLU A 51 -11.73 27.66 22.32
N GLU A 52 -11.09 27.48 23.47
CA GLU A 52 -9.69 27.07 23.49
C GLU A 52 -9.62 25.74 22.72
N ALA A 53 -8.97 25.76 21.56
CA ALA A 53 -8.72 24.57 20.78
C ALA A 53 -7.99 23.54 21.66
N GLN A 54 -8.73 22.56 22.18
CA GLN A 54 -8.18 21.48 22.98
C GLN A 54 -7.05 20.81 22.20
N ALA A 55 -5.87 20.70 22.81
CA ALA A 55 -4.76 19.98 22.21
C ALA A 55 -5.23 18.58 21.81
N PRO A 56 -4.92 18.11 20.59
CA PRO A 56 -5.42 16.84 20.11
C PRO A 56 -5.01 15.71 21.07
N PRO A 57 -5.92 14.77 21.40
CA PRO A 57 -5.64 13.71 22.35
C PRO A 57 -4.46 12.85 21.90
N LEU A 58 -3.57 12.53 22.83
CA LEU A 58 -2.31 11.83 22.56
C LEU A 58 -2.56 10.37 22.13
N PRO A 59 -1.74 9.83 21.21
CA PRO A 59 -1.70 8.39 20.91
C PRO A 59 -1.43 7.54 22.16
N HIS A 60 -1.86 6.28 22.14
CA HIS A 60 -1.61 5.35 23.24
C HIS A 60 -0.11 5.08 23.40
N SER A 61 0.36 4.99 24.64
CA SER A 61 1.79 4.86 25.00
C SER A 61 2.47 3.55 24.53
N THR A 62 1.69 2.61 24.01
CA THR A 62 2.23 1.36 23.43
C THR A 62 2.78 1.54 22.03
N LEU A 63 2.55 2.69 21.40
CA LEU A 63 3.01 3.01 20.05
C LEU A 63 4.15 4.02 20.14
N GLU A 64 5.24 3.76 19.40
CA GLU A 64 6.21 4.81 19.11
C GLU A 64 5.64 5.67 17.98
N ILE A 65 5.60 6.98 18.21
CA ILE A 65 5.15 7.97 17.22
C ILE A 65 6.28 8.98 17.02
N ALA A 66 6.68 9.19 15.77
CA ALA A 66 7.70 10.19 15.42
C ALA A 66 7.31 10.95 14.15
N GLY A 67 7.71 12.22 14.07
CA GLY A 67 7.27 13.10 12.98
C GLY A 67 5.81 13.55 13.13
N ALA A 68 5.28 14.15 12.07
CA ALA A 68 3.95 14.76 11.91
C ALA A 68 3.71 16.18 12.43
N ARG A 69 2.79 16.87 11.73
CA ARG A 69 2.07 18.04 12.24
C ARG A 69 1.05 17.58 13.30
N GLN A 70 1.01 18.24 14.45
CA GLN A 70 0.09 17.88 15.56
C GLN A 70 -1.38 17.74 15.12
N GLY A 71 -1.82 18.55 14.14
CA GLY A 71 -3.19 18.48 13.60
C GLY A 71 -3.55 17.13 12.99
N ILE A 72 -2.61 16.45 12.33
CA ILE A 72 -2.87 15.18 11.63
C ILE A 72 -3.26 14.07 12.63
N LEU A 73 -2.68 14.10 13.84
CA LEU A 73 -2.93 13.10 14.89
C LEU A 73 -4.38 13.14 15.38
N SER A 74 -5.06 14.28 15.24
CA SER A 74 -6.48 14.40 15.60
C SER A 74 -7.39 13.49 14.77
N GLY A 75 -6.99 13.18 13.52
CA GLY A 75 -7.72 12.32 12.60
C GLY A 75 -7.68 10.82 12.96
N PHE A 76 -6.86 10.44 13.94
CA PHE A 76 -6.65 9.03 14.30
C PHE A 76 -7.41 8.66 15.59
N SER A 77 -8.64 8.15 15.46
CA SER A 77 -9.34 7.56 16.61
C SER A 77 -8.69 6.24 17.05
N SER A 78 -8.24 5.43 16.11
CA SER A 78 -7.71 4.08 16.38
C SER A 78 -6.39 4.10 17.14
N LEU A 79 -5.58 5.16 17.00
CA LEU A 79 -4.30 5.29 17.73
C LEU A 79 -4.46 5.58 19.21
N ARG A 80 -5.68 5.89 19.68
CA ARG A 80 -5.99 6.14 21.09
C ARG A 80 -6.21 4.85 21.86
N ALA A 81 -6.50 3.76 21.16
CA ALA A 81 -6.67 2.45 21.76
C ALA A 81 -5.30 1.78 21.99
N PRO A 82 -5.14 0.99 23.07
CA PRO A 82 -3.96 0.15 23.27
C PRO A 82 -3.74 -0.83 22.11
N TYR A 83 -2.47 -1.02 21.74
CA TYR A 83 -2.09 -2.05 20.78
C TYR A 83 -2.16 -3.44 21.44
N HIS A 84 -3.17 -4.23 21.07
CA HIS A 84 -3.38 -5.58 21.58
C HIS A 84 -3.05 -6.64 20.53
N ALA A 85 -1.81 -7.11 20.55
CA ALA A 85 -1.37 -8.20 19.70
C ALA A 85 -2.01 -9.53 20.14
N PHE A 86 -2.44 -10.35 19.17
CA PHE A 86 -3.13 -11.61 19.49
C PHE A 86 -2.18 -12.56 20.26
N PRO A 87 -2.52 -13.01 21.49
CA PRO A 87 -1.55 -13.52 22.46
C PRO A 87 -0.69 -14.69 21.99
N VAL A 88 -1.25 -15.62 21.22
CA VAL A 88 -0.55 -16.84 20.79
C VAL A 88 0.44 -16.55 19.66
N PHE A 89 0.04 -15.77 18.66
CA PHE A 89 0.84 -15.54 17.45
C PHE A 89 1.85 -14.41 17.64
N ALA A 90 1.51 -13.40 18.43
CA ALA A 90 2.40 -12.28 18.74
C ALA A 90 3.51 -12.62 19.76
N SER A 91 3.63 -13.87 20.18
CA SER A 91 4.73 -14.32 21.05
C SER A 91 6.05 -14.45 20.30
N ASN A 92 6.02 -14.66 18.97
CA ASN A 92 7.18 -14.84 18.12
C ASN A 92 6.97 -14.19 16.75
N ARG A 93 7.91 -13.32 16.35
CA ARG A 93 7.83 -12.58 15.07
C ARG A 93 7.67 -13.46 13.83
N HIS A 94 8.27 -14.65 13.83
CA HIS A 94 8.18 -15.58 12.69
C HIS A 94 6.83 -16.28 12.66
N VAL A 95 6.32 -16.68 13.83
CA VAL A 95 4.99 -17.31 13.94
C VAL A 95 3.92 -16.35 13.45
N GLU A 96 3.94 -15.08 13.88
CA GLU A 96 2.99 -14.06 13.43
C GLU A 96 3.04 -13.85 11.91
N THR A 97 4.25 -13.68 11.35
CA THR A 97 4.48 -13.48 9.91
C THR A 97 3.95 -14.65 9.08
N ILE A 98 4.31 -15.89 9.46
CA ILE A 98 3.89 -17.10 8.76
C ILE A 98 2.38 -17.31 8.91
N PHE A 99 1.85 -17.16 10.13
CA PHE A 99 0.42 -17.33 10.39
C PHE A 99 -0.41 -16.40 9.50
N ALA A 100 -0.06 -15.12 9.46
CA ALA A 100 -0.73 -14.14 8.61
C ALA A 100 -0.68 -14.52 7.11
N ALA A 101 0.48 -14.98 6.61
CA ALA A 101 0.65 -15.35 5.22
C ALA A 101 -0.23 -16.54 4.80
N PHE A 102 -0.48 -17.51 5.69
CA PHE A 102 -1.18 -18.75 5.34
C PHE A 102 -2.62 -18.87 5.85
N THR A 103 -3.00 -18.10 6.87
CA THR A 103 -4.28 -18.30 7.57
C THR A 103 -5.21 -17.09 7.54
N ARG A 104 -4.70 -15.90 7.18
CA ARG A 104 -5.56 -14.73 7.00
C ARG A 104 -6.63 -15.04 5.96
N SER A 105 -7.88 -14.68 6.25
CA SER A 105 -8.98 -14.84 5.31
C SER A 105 -8.69 -14.07 4.03
N LEU A 106 -9.10 -14.63 2.90
CA LEU A 106 -9.03 -13.99 1.59
C LEU A 106 -10.42 -13.50 1.20
N PRO A 107 -10.72 -12.19 1.32
CA PRO A 107 -12.02 -11.67 0.94
C PRO A 107 -12.26 -11.76 -0.56
N ALA A 108 -13.48 -12.15 -0.95
CA ALA A 108 -13.85 -12.26 -2.35
C ALA A 108 -14.16 -10.88 -2.96
N VAL A 109 -13.47 -10.54 -4.05
CA VAL A 109 -13.83 -9.38 -4.88
C VAL A 109 -13.53 -9.64 -6.34
N LYS A 110 -14.44 -9.19 -7.22
CA LYS A 110 -14.29 -9.33 -8.66
C LYS A 110 -13.40 -8.21 -9.20
N LEU A 111 -12.27 -8.58 -9.78
CA LEU A 111 -11.32 -7.63 -10.38
C LEU A 111 -11.37 -7.73 -11.91
N ARG A 112 -11.11 -6.60 -12.57
CA ARG A 112 -10.93 -6.48 -14.01
C ARG A 112 -9.50 -6.01 -14.27
N ARG A 113 -8.71 -6.85 -14.95
CA ARG A 113 -7.36 -6.51 -15.36
C ARG A 113 -7.35 -5.57 -16.56
N GLU A 114 -6.48 -4.59 -16.50
CA GLU A 114 -6.04 -3.74 -17.59
C GLU A 114 -4.52 -3.85 -17.70
N CYS A 115 -4.00 -4.07 -18.91
CA CYS A 115 -2.56 -4.07 -19.14
C CYS A 115 -2.17 -2.78 -19.87
N LEU A 116 -1.27 -2.01 -19.26
CA LEU A 116 -0.67 -0.81 -19.83
C LEU A 116 0.64 -1.19 -20.53
N ARG A 117 0.85 -0.65 -21.72
CA ARG A 117 2.13 -0.76 -22.43
C ARG A 117 3.04 0.36 -21.97
N ALA A 118 4.22 0.00 -21.47
CA ALA A 118 5.23 0.94 -21.00
C ALA A 118 6.08 1.50 -22.15
N PRO A 119 6.79 2.64 -21.98
CA PRO A 119 7.69 3.22 -22.98
C PRO A 119 8.81 2.30 -23.44
N ASP A 120 9.22 1.34 -22.60
CA ASP A 120 10.19 0.31 -22.97
C ASP A 120 9.54 -0.91 -23.64
N ASP A 121 8.29 -0.79 -24.09
CA ASP A 121 7.44 -1.84 -24.66
C ASP A 121 7.09 -2.99 -23.70
N GLY A 122 7.46 -2.84 -22.43
CA GLY A 122 7.02 -3.69 -21.33
C GLY A 122 5.52 -3.60 -21.07
N ALA A 123 5.01 -4.48 -20.22
CA ALA A 123 3.61 -4.48 -19.81
C ALA A 123 3.47 -4.38 -18.29
N VAL A 124 2.62 -3.47 -17.84
CA VAL A 124 2.24 -3.27 -16.43
C VAL A 124 0.76 -3.61 -16.27
N ALA A 125 0.38 -4.37 -15.25
CA ALA A 125 -1.01 -4.74 -15.05
C ALA A 125 -1.66 -4.00 -13.88
N LEU A 126 -2.86 -3.49 -14.12
CA LEU A 126 -3.73 -2.85 -13.14
C LEU A 126 -4.98 -3.71 -12.93
N ASP A 127 -5.22 -4.12 -11.71
CA ASP A 127 -6.45 -4.82 -11.34
C ASP A 127 -7.42 -3.85 -10.68
N TRP A 128 -8.46 -3.48 -11.42
CA TRP A 128 -9.52 -2.59 -10.97
C TRP A 128 -10.66 -3.37 -10.34
N VAL A 129 -11.29 -2.81 -9.32
CA VAL A 129 -12.55 -3.38 -8.82
C VAL A 129 -13.64 -3.26 -9.89
N SER A 130 -14.27 -4.39 -10.24
CA SER A 130 -15.25 -4.44 -11.32
C SER A 130 -16.51 -3.64 -10.98
N GLY A 131 -16.87 -2.70 -11.86
CA GLY A 131 -18.10 -1.90 -11.78
C GLY A 131 -17.95 -0.56 -11.06
N ASP A 132 -16.82 -0.31 -10.39
CA ASP A 132 -16.58 0.93 -9.65
C ASP A 132 -16.40 2.15 -10.58
N ASP A 133 -16.08 1.93 -11.85
CA ASP A 133 -16.05 2.94 -12.91
C ASP A 133 -17.43 3.56 -13.19
N ARG A 134 -18.51 2.81 -12.91
CA ARG A 134 -19.91 3.25 -13.12
C ARG A 134 -20.63 3.56 -11.82
N ALA A 135 -20.29 2.85 -10.74
CA ALA A 135 -20.99 2.94 -9.47
C ALA A 135 -20.54 4.12 -8.61
N LEU A 136 -19.27 4.54 -8.71
CA LEU A 136 -18.72 5.62 -7.88
C LEU A 136 -18.80 6.98 -8.60
N PRO A 137 -18.96 8.09 -7.85
CA PRO A 137 -18.87 9.45 -8.39
C PRO A 137 -17.58 9.71 -9.16
N ARG A 138 -17.61 10.67 -10.09
CA ARG A 138 -16.46 11.01 -10.95
C ARG A 138 -15.26 11.55 -10.16
N ASP A 139 -15.53 12.21 -9.04
CA ASP A 139 -14.58 12.81 -8.11
C ASP A 139 -14.24 11.89 -6.92
N ALA A 140 -14.78 10.67 -6.88
CA ALA A 140 -14.45 9.70 -5.83
C ALA A 140 -12.93 9.50 -5.76
N PRO A 141 -12.30 9.56 -4.57
CA PRO A 141 -10.85 9.46 -4.44
C PRO A 141 -10.36 8.11 -4.94
N VAL A 142 -9.16 8.09 -5.52
CA VAL A 142 -8.53 6.87 -6.04
C VAL A 142 -7.41 6.43 -5.12
N LEU A 143 -7.41 5.15 -4.75
CA LEU A 143 -6.35 4.51 -3.98
C LEU A 143 -5.60 3.49 -4.84
N ILE A 144 -4.32 3.73 -5.07
CA ILE A 144 -3.39 2.82 -5.72
C ILE A 144 -2.75 1.92 -4.66
N LEU A 145 -2.86 0.61 -4.82
CA LEU A 145 -2.26 -0.38 -3.92
C LEU A 145 -1.03 -1.00 -4.58
N LEU A 146 0.11 -0.98 -3.88
CA LEU A 146 1.41 -1.49 -4.34
C LEU A 146 1.84 -2.68 -3.47
N PRO A 147 1.62 -3.93 -3.92
CA PRO A 147 2.03 -5.13 -3.21
C PRO A 147 3.56 -5.25 -3.07
N GLY A 148 3.99 -6.16 -2.18
CA GLY A 148 5.40 -6.46 -1.95
C GLY A 148 6.06 -7.31 -3.03
N LEU A 149 7.27 -7.80 -2.74
CA LEU A 149 8.03 -8.67 -3.64
C LEU A 149 7.25 -9.95 -3.97
N THR A 150 7.05 -10.25 -5.25
CA THR A 150 6.24 -11.36 -5.80
C THR A 150 4.75 -11.34 -5.42
N GLY A 151 4.31 -10.29 -4.72
CA GLY A 151 2.94 -10.09 -4.26
C GLY A 151 2.04 -9.58 -5.37
N GLY A 152 0.74 -9.48 -5.09
CA GLY A 152 -0.24 -9.17 -6.11
C GLY A 152 -1.62 -8.87 -5.58
N SER A 153 -2.55 -8.68 -6.50
CA SER A 153 -3.97 -8.42 -6.17
C SER A 153 -4.64 -9.54 -5.38
N ASP A 154 -4.11 -10.76 -5.38
CA ASP A 154 -4.63 -11.90 -4.60
C ASP A 154 -4.05 -12.01 -3.17
N ASP A 155 -3.14 -11.12 -2.79
CA ASP A 155 -2.61 -11.10 -1.42
C ASP A 155 -3.70 -10.69 -0.42
N THR A 156 -3.74 -11.38 0.71
CA THR A 156 -4.80 -11.18 1.72
C THR A 156 -4.82 -9.75 2.27
N TYR A 157 -3.65 -9.18 2.60
CA TYR A 157 -3.54 -7.81 3.10
C TYR A 157 -3.99 -6.77 2.05
N VAL A 158 -3.70 -6.99 0.77
CA VAL A 158 -4.16 -6.12 -0.34
C VAL A 158 -5.67 -6.19 -0.47
N ARG A 159 -6.26 -7.40 -0.41
CA ARG A 159 -7.72 -7.61 -0.54
C ARG A 159 -8.51 -7.01 0.61
N HIS A 160 -7.99 -7.10 1.85
CA HIS A 160 -8.61 -6.45 3.02
C HIS A 160 -8.61 -4.92 2.88
N MET A 161 -7.46 -4.32 2.58
CA MET A 161 -7.36 -2.87 2.36
C MET A 161 -8.26 -2.40 1.21
N LEU A 162 -8.27 -3.15 0.10
CA LEU A 162 -9.12 -2.85 -1.06
C LEU A 162 -10.60 -2.82 -0.69
N LEU A 163 -11.10 -3.83 0.02
CA LEU A 163 -12.52 -3.86 0.41
C LEU A 163 -12.85 -2.76 1.41
N ARG A 164 -11.91 -2.44 2.31
CA ARG A 164 -12.09 -1.38 3.29
C ARG A 164 -12.15 -0.01 2.64
N ALA A 165 -11.23 0.31 1.74
CA ALA A 165 -11.26 1.57 1.00
C ALA A 165 -12.55 1.65 0.15
N ARG A 166 -12.90 0.55 -0.53
CA ARG A 166 -14.13 0.49 -1.33
C ARG A 166 -15.40 0.72 -0.50
N SER A 167 -15.50 0.18 0.71
CA SER A 167 -16.67 0.38 1.58
C SER A 167 -16.82 1.84 2.05
N LYS A 168 -15.74 2.63 1.97
CA LYS A 168 -15.74 4.08 2.20
C LYS A 168 -15.98 4.91 0.92
N GLY A 169 -16.33 4.28 -0.20
CA GLY A 169 -16.59 4.95 -1.47
C GLY A 169 -15.33 5.34 -2.25
N TRP A 170 -14.18 4.75 -1.93
CA TRP A 170 -12.94 4.96 -2.68
C TRP A 170 -12.87 4.02 -3.87
N ARG A 171 -12.37 4.55 -4.99
CA ARG A 171 -12.03 3.74 -6.16
C ARG A 171 -10.65 3.12 -5.95
N VAL A 172 -10.55 1.80 -6.04
CA VAL A 172 -9.29 1.10 -5.76
C VAL A 172 -8.73 0.44 -7.01
N VAL A 173 -7.41 0.55 -7.18
CA VAL A 173 -6.65 -0.16 -8.21
C VAL A 173 -5.42 -0.80 -7.60
N VAL A 174 -5.18 -2.07 -7.90
CA VAL A 174 -3.93 -2.74 -7.53
C VAL A 174 -2.94 -2.62 -8.69
N PHE A 175 -1.79 -2.03 -8.43
CA PHE A 175 -0.66 -2.02 -9.36
C PHE A 175 0.13 -3.32 -9.18
N ASN A 176 0.00 -4.25 -10.13
CA ASN A 176 0.81 -5.46 -10.14
C ASN A 176 2.09 -5.22 -10.94
N SER A 177 3.23 -5.39 -10.28
CA SER A 177 4.53 -5.35 -10.92
C SER A 177 4.68 -6.40 -12.03
N ARG A 178 5.57 -6.14 -12.99
CA ARG A 178 5.81 -7.03 -14.14
C ARG A 178 6.06 -8.49 -13.68
N GLY A 179 5.28 -9.43 -14.21
CA GLY A 179 5.36 -10.86 -13.87
C GLY A 179 4.67 -11.29 -12.58
N CYS A 180 4.19 -10.36 -11.74
CA CYS A 180 3.46 -10.67 -10.51
C CYS A 180 1.96 -10.82 -10.77
N ALA A 181 1.23 -11.57 -9.92
CA ALA A 181 -0.21 -11.83 -10.09
C ALA A 181 -0.59 -12.36 -11.50
N ASP A 182 0.27 -13.17 -12.13
CA ASP A 182 0.13 -13.62 -13.52
C ASP A 182 0.02 -12.48 -14.55
N SER A 183 0.63 -11.34 -14.25
CA SER A 183 0.76 -10.22 -15.18
C SER A 183 1.74 -10.59 -16.29
N PRO A 184 1.49 -10.15 -17.54
CA PRO A 184 2.38 -10.44 -18.65
C PRO A 184 3.75 -9.78 -18.44
N VAL A 185 4.76 -10.43 -18.99
CA VAL A 185 6.08 -9.85 -19.23
C VAL A 185 6.31 -9.94 -20.73
N THR A 186 6.54 -8.80 -21.37
CA THR A 186 6.63 -8.67 -22.84
C THR A 186 8.03 -8.28 -23.30
N THR A 187 8.92 -7.97 -22.36
CA THR A 187 10.32 -7.56 -22.58
C THR A 187 11.21 -8.26 -21.56
N PRO A 188 12.51 -8.44 -21.81
CA PRO A 188 13.47 -9.06 -20.88
C PRO A 188 13.78 -8.17 -19.65
N LYS A 189 12.75 -7.71 -18.96
CA LYS A 189 12.85 -6.78 -17.85
C LYS A 189 11.64 -6.96 -16.93
N PHE A 190 11.93 -7.39 -15.70
CA PHE A 190 10.96 -7.42 -14.60
C PHE A 190 10.86 -6.03 -13.95
N TYR A 191 10.60 -6.00 -12.65
CA TYR A 191 10.63 -4.82 -11.80
C TYR A 191 11.78 -4.94 -10.80
N SER A 192 12.12 -3.85 -10.11
CA SER A 192 13.14 -3.86 -9.06
C SER A 192 12.82 -2.85 -7.97
N ALA A 193 13.54 -2.96 -6.86
CA ALA A 193 13.44 -2.04 -5.74
C ALA A 193 13.74 -0.58 -6.10
N SER A 194 14.57 -0.34 -7.12
CA SER A 194 14.95 0.99 -7.63
C SER A 194 14.06 1.49 -8.76
N PHE A 195 13.28 0.62 -9.40
CA PHE A 195 12.54 1.00 -10.61
C PHE A 195 11.20 1.65 -10.31
N THR A 196 11.21 2.97 -10.31
CA THR A 196 10.05 3.85 -10.10
C THR A 196 9.32 4.22 -11.40
N GLY A 197 9.87 3.83 -12.56
CA GLY A 197 9.35 4.18 -13.88
C GLY A 197 7.97 3.61 -14.20
N ASP A 198 7.66 2.40 -13.75
CA ASP A 198 6.31 1.83 -13.90
C ASP A 198 5.30 2.55 -13.02
N LEU A 199 5.68 2.91 -11.78
CA LEU A 199 4.80 3.62 -10.87
C LEU A 199 4.42 5.01 -11.40
N ARG A 200 5.38 5.75 -11.99
CA ARG A 200 5.10 7.03 -12.69
C ARG A 200 3.98 6.88 -13.70
N GLN A 201 4.11 5.92 -14.60
CA GLN A 201 3.14 5.71 -15.67
C GLN A 201 1.77 5.30 -15.15
N VAL A 202 1.73 4.47 -14.09
CA VAL A 202 0.47 4.10 -13.44
C VAL A 202 -0.20 5.32 -12.85
N ILE A 203 0.54 6.18 -12.16
CA ILE A 203 0.01 7.41 -11.57
C ILE A 203 -0.49 8.36 -12.67
N ASP A 204 0.29 8.57 -13.73
CA ASP A 204 -0.13 9.40 -14.88
C ASP A 204 -1.39 8.87 -15.55
N HIS A 205 -1.47 7.56 -15.76
CA HIS A 205 -2.66 6.90 -16.32
C HIS A 205 -3.89 7.06 -15.43
N VAL A 206 -3.72 6.89 -14.11
CA VAL A 206 -4.81 7.05 -13.12
C VAL A 206 -5.31 8.49 -13.11
N LEU A 207 -4.39 9.47 -13.08
CA LEU A 207 -4.73 10.90 -13.10
C LEU A 207 -5.42 11.31 -14.41
N GLY A 208 -4.93 10.80 -15.56
CA GLY A 208 -5.55 11.05 -16.85
C GLY A 208 -6.96 10.45 -16.97
N ARG A 209 -7.19 9.28 -16.36
CA ARG A 209 -8.51 8.63 -16.36
C ARG A 209 -9.49 9.28 -15.38
N TYR A 210 -9.01 9.74 -14.22
CA TYR A 210 -9.85 10.34 -13.17
C TYR A 210 -9.33 11.73 -12.78
N PRO A 211 -9.43 12.73 -13.69
CA PRO A 211 -8.81 14.05 -13.49
C PRO A 211 -9.45 14.89 -12.37
N LEU A 212 -10.64 14.49 -11.89
CA LEU A 212 -11.35 15.16 -10.78
C LEU A 212 -11.08 14.51 -9.42
N SER A 213 -10.35 13.39 -9.39
CA SER A 213 -10.11 12.63 -8.18
C SER A 213 -8.79 13.03 -7.52
N ASN A 214 -8.79 13.15 -6.20
CA ASN A 214 -7.56 13.06 -5.44
C ASN A 214 -7.03 11.62 -5.51
N VAL A 215 -5.74 11.46 -5.84
CA VAL A 215 -5.08 10.15 -5.95
C VAL A 215 -4.15 9.94 -4.76
N TYR A 216 -4.21 8.75 -4.17
CA TYR A 216 -3.42 8.32 -3.03
C TYR A 216 -2.76 6.97 -3.32
N ALA A 217 -1.71 6.63 -2.59
CA ALA A 217 -1.02 5.35 -2.74
C ALA A 217 -0.71 4.69 -1.39
N VAL A 218 -0.85 3.37 -1.32
CA VAL A 218 -0.39 2.55 -0.18
C VAL A 218 0.53 1.47 -0.71
N GLY A 219 1.73 1.38 -0.17
CA GLY A 219 2.70 0.35 -0.49
C GLY A 219 3.03 -0.53 0.71
N TRP A 220 3.30 -1.82 0.44
CA TRP A 220 3.77 -2.79 1.43
C TRP A 220 5.13 -3.35 1.05
N SER A 221 6.01 -3.53 2.03
CA SER A 221 7.31 -4.19 1.82
C SER A 221 8.07 -3.54 0.65
N LEU A 222 8.47 -4.31 -0.36
CA LEU A 222 9.13 -3.76 -1.55
C LEU A 222 8.31 -2.70 -2.30
N GLY A 223 6.98 -2.83 -2.34
CA GLY A 223 6.09 -1.81 -2.91
C GLY A 223 6.10 -0.50 -2.12
N ALA A 224 6.29 -0.58 -0.80
CA ALA A 224 6.50 0.60 0.05
C ALA A 224 7.85 1.26 -0.24
N ASN A 225 8.91 0.46 -0.43
CA ASN A 225 10.22 0.99 -0.80
C ASN A 225 10.18 1.75 -2.13
N ILE A 226 9.59 1.15 -3.18
CA ILE A 226 9.42 1.77 -4.50
C ILE A 226 8.58 3.06 -4.37
N LEU A 227 7.49 3.03 -3.60
CA LEU A 227 6.65 4.21 -3.36
C LEU A 227 7.43 5.35 -2.71
N VAL A 228 8.14 5.10 -1.60
CA VAL A 228 8.90 6.16 -0.90
C VAL A 228 10.02 6.72 -1.78
N ARG A 229 10.68 5.88 -2.58
CA ARG A 229 11.64 6.35 -3.58
C ARG A 229 11.02 7.28 -4.59
N TYR A 230 9.90 6.86 -5.19
CA TYR A 230 9.15 7.69 -6.13
C TYR A 230 8.79 9.04 -5.51
N LEU A 231 8.29 9.06 -4.27
CA LEU A 231 7.96 10.29 -3.58
C LEU A 231 9.17 11.22 -3.38
N GLY A 232 10.35 10.66 -3.06
CA GLY A 232 11.58 11.44 -2.92
C GLY A 232 12.18 11.89 -4.26
N GLU A 233 11.99 11.12 -5.34
CA GLU A 233 12.43 11.46 -6.70
C GLU A 233 11.54 12.55 -7.32
N GLU A 234 10.22 12.48 -7.13
CA GLU A 234 9.28 13.50 -7.62
C GLU A 234 9.26 14.76 -6.75
N SER A 235 9.53 14.62 -5.45
CA SER A 235 9.61 15.72 -4.49
C SER A 235 8.39 16.66 -4.57
N ASP A 236 8.59 17.95 -4.81
CA ASP A 236 7.56 18.99 -4.93
C ASP A 236 6.63 18.82 -6.15
N LYS A 237 7.03 18.01 -7.13
CA LYS A 237 6.23 17.71 -8.32
C LYS A 237 5.32 16.49 -8.14
N CYS A 238 5.39 15.81 -7.00
CA CYS A 238 4.60 14.61 -6.77
C CYS A 238 3.08 14.94 -6.83
N PRO A 239 2.31 14.31 -7.74
CA PRO A 239 0.90 14.64 -7.93
C PRO A 239 -0.02 13.93 -6.93
N LEU A 240 0.51 13.02 -6.10
CA LEU A 240 -0.28 12.30 -5.11
C LEU A 240 -0.70 13.23 -3.97
N SER A 241 -1.91 13.01 -3.46
CA SER A 241 -2.49 13.78 -2.35
C SER A 241 -2.00 13.31 -0.98
N GLY A 242 -1.46 12.10 -0.91
CA GLY A 242 -0.93 11.48 0.30
C GLY A 242 -0.52 10.03 0.01
N ALA A 243 0.33 9.48 0.87
CA ALA A 243 0.83 8.14 0.71
C ALA A 243 1.02 7.41 2.04
N VAL A 244 1.02 6.07 1.98
CA VAL A 244 1.29 5.21 3.14
C VAL A 244 2.31 4.14 2.78
N SER A 245 3.29 3.96 3.66
CA SER A 245 4.39 3.00 3.57
C SER A 245 4.30 2.00 4.73
N LEU A 246 4.07 0.73 4.44
CA LEU A 246 3.85 -0.33 5.44
C LEU A 246 4.95 -1.40 5.37
N CYS A 247 5.56 -1.75 6.51
CA CYS A 247 6.63 -2.77 6.57
C CYS A 247 7.78 -2.50 5.57
N ASN A 248 8.13 -1.24 5.35
CA ASN A 248 9.11 -0.85 4.33
C ASN A 248 10.53 -1.26 4.75
N PRO A 249 11.25 -2.08 3.95
CA PRO A 249 12.68 -2.31 4.16
C PRO A 249 13.48 -1.08 3.71
N PHE A 250 13.36 0.03 4.46
CA PHE A 250 13.91 1.35 4.10
C PHE A 250 15.38 1.31 3.67
N ASN A 251 16.18 0.49 4.36
CA ASN A 251 17.57 0.23 4.01
C ASN A 251 17.71 -1.24 3.60
N LEU A 252 17.90 -1.46 2.29
CA LEU A 252 17.95 -2.80 1.70
C LEU A 252 19.25 -3.54 2.03
N VAL A 253 20.34 -2.81 2.30
CA VAL A 253 21.61 -3.43 2.77
C VAL A 253 21.39 -4.06 4.14
N ILE A 254 20.78 -3.31 5.06
CA ILE A 254 20.40 -3.79 6.40
C ILE A 254 19.39 -4.94 6.32
N ALA A 255 18.41 -4.84 5.43
CA ALA A 255 17.41 -5.90 5.25
C ALA A 255 18.06 -7.19 4.73
N ASP A 256 18.92 -7.11 3.70
CA ASP A 256 19.65 -8.24 3.14
C ASP A 256 20.54 -8.92 4.19
N GLU A 257 21.30 -8.15 4.97
CA GLU A 257 22.12 -8.68 6.07
C GLU A 257 21.32 -9.56 7.04
N ASP A 258 20.10 -9.14 7.41
CA ASP A 258 19.25 -9.89 8.34
C ASP A 258 18.51 -11.03 7.65
N PHE A 259 18.30 -10.95 6.33
CA PHE A 259 17.63 -11.98 5.55
C PHE A 259 18.41 -13.30 5.55
N HIS A 260 19.74 -13.23 5.59
CA HIS A 260 20.66 -14.38 5.63
C HIS A 260 20.87 -14.97 7.04
N LYS A 261 20.22 -14.44 8.09
CA LYS A 261 20.46 -14.84 9.48
C LYS A 261 19.37 -15.74 10.05
N GLY A 262 19.79 -16.86 10.67
CA GLY A 262 18.90 -17.72 11.46
C GLY A 262 17.68 -18.21 10.68
N PHE A 263 16.48 -17.99 11.25
CA PHE A 263 15.22 -18.41 10.64
C PHE A 263 14.86 -17.63 9.36
N ASN A 264 15.40 -16.41 9.16
CA ASN A 264 15.07 -15.58 8.01
C ASN A 264 15.46 -16.22 6.67
N ASN A 265 16.44 -17.13 6.68
CA ASN A 265 16.82 -17.96 5.53
C ASN A 265 15.65 -18.74 4.91
N ILE A 266 14.57 -18.99 5.68
CA ILE A 266 13.36 -19.65 5.15
C ILE A 266 12.57 -18.68 4.26
N TYR A 267 12.44 -17.42 4.66
CA TYR A 267 11.80 -16.38 3.84
C TYR A 267 12.60 -16.13 2.57
N ASP A 268 13.92 -16.06 2.68
CA ASP A 268 14.81 -15.86 1.55
C ASP A 268 14.66 -16.94 0.48
N LYS A 269 14.73 -18.21 0.90
CA LYS A 269 14.49 -19.34 0.00
C LYS A 269 13.08 -19.34 -0.60
N ALA A 270 12.07 -18.92 0.16
CA ALA A 270 10.69 -18.85 -0.31
C ALA A 270 10.51 -17.77 -1.38
N LEU A 271 11.04 -16.56 -1.15
CA LEU A 271 11.00 -15.45 -2.11
C LEU A 271 11.85 -15.74 -3.34
N ALA A 272 13.05 -16.31 -3.18
CA ALA A 272 13.88 -16.77 -4.30
C ALA A 272 13.16 -17.82 -5.16
N ARG A 273 12.42 -18.75 -4.54
CA ARG A 273 11.56 -19.69 -5.27
C ARG A 273 10.44 -18.97 -6.03
N ALA A 274 9.79 -17.99 -5.40
CA ALA A 274 8.73 -17.22 -6.06
C ALA A 274 9.26 -16.44 -7.27
N LEU A 275 10.41 -15.77 -7.14
CA LEU A 275 11.09 -15.08 -8.24
C LEU A 275 11.45 -16.03 -9.39
N ARG A 276 12.03 -17.20 -9.09
CA ARG A 276 12.30 -18.23 -10.10
C ARG A 276 11.05 -18.70 -10.81
N ASN A 277 9.94 -18.86 -10.09
CA ASN A 277 8.67 -19.28 -10.70
C ASN A 277 8.13 -18.22 -11.66
N ILE A 278 8.31 -16.93 -11.35
CA ILE A 278 8.00 -15.84 -12.27
C ILE A 278 8.94 -15.92 -13.48
N PHE A 279 10.25 -16.00 -13.25
CA PHE A 279 11.26 -16.10 -14.31
C PHE A 279 10.97 -17.24 -15.28
N LYS A 280 10.70 -18.46 -14.78
CA LYS A 280 10.46 -19.65 -15.61
C LYS A 280 9.27 -19.51 -16.56
N LYS A 281 8.25 -18.74 -16.20
CA LYS A 281 7.09 -18.47 -17.10
C LYS A 281 7.48 -17.61 -18.31
N HIS A 282 8.61 -16.91 -18.22
CA HIS A 282 9.04 -15.90 -19.18
C HIS A 282 10.48 -16.13 -19.67
N ALA A 283 11.09 -17.29 -19.38
CA ALA A 283 12.50 -17.56 -19.61
C ALA A 283 12.92 -17.36 -21.07
N LEU A 284 12.03 -17.66 -22.03
CA LEU A 284 12.27 -17.45 -23.47
C LEU A 284 12.61 -15.99 -23.81
N LEU A 285 12.13 -15.01 -23.05
CA LEU A 285 12.49 -13.60 -23.28
C LEU A 285 13.93 -13.30 -22.90
N PHE A 286 14.52 -14.11 -22.02
CA PHE A 286 15.87 -13.96 -21.49
C PHE A 286 16.87 -14.91 -22.16
N GLU A 287 16.43 -15.66 -23.18
CA GLU A 287 17.33 -16.44 -24.04
C GLU A 287 18.24 -15.50 -24.84
N ASP A 288 19.49 -15.92 -25.03
CA ASP A 288 20.51 -15.20 -25.81
C ASP A 288 20.81 -13.75 -25.34
N MET A 289 20.48 -13.43 -24.08
CA MET A 289 20.84 -12.15 -23.50
C MET A 289 22.35 -12.01 -23.35
N GLU A 290 22.91 -11.02 -24.04
CA GLU A 290 24.32 -10.65 -23.97
C GLU A 290 24.61 -9.77 -22.75
N GLY A 291 25.89 -9.68 -22.37
CA GLY A 291 26.36 -8.86 -21.25
C GLY A 291 26.67 -9.68 -20.00
N GLU A 292 26.54 -9.07 -18.82
CA GLU A 292 26.91 -9.70 -17.55
C GLU A 292 25.80 -10.59 -16.94
N TYR A 293 24.77 -10.91 -17.71
CA TYR A 293 23.67 -11.76 -17.23
C TYR A 293 24.17 -13.17 -16.90
N ASP A 294 23.87 -13.63 -15.69
CA ASP A 294 24.07 -15.01 -15.27
C ASP A 294 22.69 -15.67 -15.12
N ILE A 295 22.09 -15.98 -16.27
CA ILE A 295 20.77 -16.62 -16.35
C ILE A 295 20.73 -17.96 -15.60
N PRO A 296 21.73 -18.86 -15.72
CA PRO A 296 21.76 -20.09 -14.92
C PRO A 296 21.71 -19.84 -13.42
N LYS A 297 22.41 -18.80 -12.91
CA LYS A 297 22.33 -18.43 -11.49
C LYS A 297 20.96 -17.88 -11.12
N ALA A 298 20.36 -17.03 -11.93
CA ALA A 298 19.01 -16.50 -11.66
C ALA A 298 17.96 -17.63 -11.66
N GLU A 299 18.02 -18.54 -12.63
CA GLU A 299 17.10 -19.68 -12.73
C GLU A 299 17.25 -20.66 -11.55
N ASN A 300 18.46 -20.80 -11.00
CA ASN A 300 18.76 -21.71 -9.90
C ASN A 300 18.95 -21.04 -8.53
N ALA A 301 18.65 -19.74 -8.44
CA ALA A 301 18.84 -18.90 -7.27
C ALA A 301 18.35 -19.56 -5.97
N LYS A 302 19.21 -19.61 -4.95
CA LYS A 302 18.85 -20.14 -3.62
C LYS A 302 18.38 -19.04 -2.70
N THR A 303 18.84 -17.82 -2.95
CA THR A 303 18.53 -16.58 -2.23
C THR A 303 17.99 -15.53 -3.20
N VAL A 304 17.30 -14.51 -2.69
CA VAL A 304 16.89 -13.33 -3.47
C VAL A 304 18.12 -12.64 -4.02
N ARG A 305 19.19 -12.55 -3.22
CA ARG A 305 20.48 -11.99 -3.63
C ARG A 305 21.12 -12.73 -4.81
N ASP A 306 21.00 -14.07 -4.89
CA ASP A 306 21.46 -14.83 -6.06
C ASP A 306 20.71 -14.44 -7.33
N PHE A 307 19.39 -14.27 -7.22
CA PHE A 307 18.53 -13.85 -8.33
C PHE A 307 18.89 -12.43 -8.77
N ASP A 308 19.07 -11.53 -7.80
CA ASP A 308 19.42 -10.14 -8.07
C ASP A 308 20.82 -10.00 -8.69
N GLU A 309 21.78 -10.81 -8.25
CA GLU A 309 23.14 -10.83 -8.80
C GLU A 309 23.16 -11.34 -10.25
N GLY A 310 22.38 -12.39 -10.57
CA GLY A 310 22.39 -12.97 -11.92
C GLY A 310 21.54 -12.20 -12.94
N LEU A 311 20.50 -11.50 -12.50
CA LEU A 311 19.51 -10.89 -13.39
C LEU A 311 19.17 -9.44 -13.07
N THR A 312 18.72 -9.15 -11.84
CA THR A 312 18.16 -7.83 -11.51
C THR A 312 19.20 -6.71 -11.66
N ARG A 313 20.40 -6.88 -11.08
CA ARG A 313 21.44 -5.84 -11.15
C ARG A 313 21.75 -5.47 -12.59
N VAL A 314 21.83 -6.46 -13.48
CA VAL A 314 22.21 -6.27 -14.87
C VAL A 314 21.06 -5.61 -15.64
N SER A 315 19.82 -6.06 -15.41
CA SER A 315 18.59 -5.49 -16.00
C SER A 315 18.39 -4.01 -15.71
N PHE A 316 18.94 -3.53 -14.60
CA PHE A 316 18.82 -2.13 -14.16
C PHE A 316 20.16 -1.39 -14.16
N GLY A 317 21.22 -1.96 -14.74
CA GLY A 317 22.49 -1.28 -15.00
C GLY A 317 23.39 -1.08 -13.77
N PHE A 318 23.25 -1.88 -12.73
CA PHE A 318 24.08 -1.84 -11.53
C PHE A 318 25.32 -2.72 -11.66
N LYS A 319 26.45 -2.23 -11.12
CA LYS A 319 27.76 -2.89 -11.24
C LYS A 319 27.87 -4.17 -10.41
N SER A 320 27.15 -4.23 -9.30
CA SER A 320 27.10 -5.38 -8.39
C SER A 320 25.75 -5.40 -7.68
N VAL A 321 25.40 -6.53 -7.05
CA VAL A 321 24.21 -6.59 -6.20
C VAL A 321 24.29 -5.65 -4.99
N ASP A 322 25.50 -5.38 -4.47
CA ASP A 322 25.69 -4.41 -3.39
C ASP A 322 25.43 -2.97 -3.84
N ASP A 323 25.87 -2.63 -5.06
CA ASP A 323 25.56 -1.35 -5.70
C ASP A 323 24.05 -1.21 -5.90
N TYR A 324 23.39 -2.28 -6.37
CA TYR A 324 21.93 -2.33 -6.48
C TYR A 324 21.22 -2.08 -5.13
N TYR A 325 21.56 -2.80 -4.06
CA TYR A 325 20.89 -2.62 -2.76
C TYR A 325 21.16 -1.25 -2.13
N SER A 326 22.38 -0.75 -2.24
CA SER A 326 22.75 0.58 -1.72
C SER A 326 21.94 1.67 -2.43
N ASN A 327 21.88 1.63 -3.77
CA ASN A 327 21.18 2.65 -4.56
C ASN A 327 19.66 2.45 -4.62
N SER A 328 19.14 1.30 -4.20
CA SER A 328 17.71 0.99 -4.21
C SER A 328 17.03 1.17 -2.86
N SER A 329 17.78 1.53 -1.82
CA SER A 329 17.20 1.88 -0.51
C SER A 329 16.33 3.15 -0.61
N SER A 330 15.28 3.22 0.21
CA SER A 330 14.36 4.37 0.28
C SER A 330 14.60 5.28 1.48
N SER A 331 15.53 4.92 2.37
CA SER A 331 15.84 5.67 3.59
C SER A 331 16.19 7.14 3.31
N ASP A 332 17.07 7.40 2.34
CA ASP A 332 17.48 8.76 2.01
C ASP A 332 16.42 9.56 1.26
N SER A 333 15.47 8.88 0.59
CA SER A 333 14.37 9.52 -0.12
C SER A 333 13.44 10.29 0.81
N ILE A 334 13.35 9.91 2.10
CA ILE A 334 12.52 10.56 3.11
C ILE A 334 12.79 12.06 3.20
N LYS A 335 14.05 12.50 3.05
CA LYS A 335 14.44 13.91 3.13
C LYS A 335 13.77 14.79 2.06
N ASN A 336 13.42 14.18 0.92
CA ASN A 336 12.90 14.88 -0.25
C ASN A 336 11.38 14.72 -0.43
N VAL A 337 10.70 13.99 0.46
CA VAL A 337 9.25 13.81 0.40
C VAL A 337 8.53 15.12 0.72
N CYS A 338 7.76 15.65 -0.23
CA CYS A 338 7.05 16.94 -0.10
C CYS A 338 5.53 16.82 0.09
N ILE A 339 4.98 15.61 0.13
CA ILE A 339 3.55 15.35 0.37
C ILE A 339 3.35 14.56 1.67
N PRO A 340 2.15 14.58 2.29
CA PRO A 340 1.89 13.78 3.47
C PRO A 340 2.21 12.28 3.25
N LEU A 341 3.07 11.73 4.11
CA LEU A 341 3.47 10.32 4.10
C LEU A 341 3.33 9.72 5.51
N LEU A 342 2.53 8.66 5.63
CA LEU A 342 2.45 7.83 6.82
C LEU A 342 3.29 6.56 6.66
N CYS A 343 4.25 6.36 7.56
CA CYS A 343 5.06 5.15 7.66
C CYS A 343 4.60 4.32 8.86
N ILE A 344 4.23 3.06 8.66
CA ILE A 344 3.93 2.14 9.76
C ILE A 344 4.87 0.93 9.72
N GLN A 345 5.53 0.68 10.83
CA GLN A 345 6.51 -0.39 11.02
C GLN A 345 6.17 -1.22 12.25
N ALA A 346 6.68 -2.45 12.31
CA ALA A 346 6.67 -3.26 13.52
C ALA A 346 8.10 -3.42 14.03
N ASP A 347 8.34 -3.18 15.32
CA ASP A 347 9.67 -3.24 15.91
C ASP A 347 10.28 -4.65 15.83
N ASN A 348 9.42 -5.68 15.83
CA ASN A 348 9.81 -7.08 15.72
C ASN A 348 9.81 -7.64 14.28
N ASP A 349 9.67 -6.82 13.24
CA ASP A 349 9.61 -7.28 11.85
C ASP A 349 10.89 -8.07 11.47
N PRO A 350 10.77 -9.34 11.02
CA PRO A 350 11.93 -10.16 10.68
C PRO A 350 12.55 -9.84 9.32
N ILE A 351 11.89 -9.09 8.45
CA ILE A 351 12.30 -8.81 7.06
C ILE A 351 12.64 -7.33 6.85
N ALA A 352 11.96 -6.42 7.55
CA ALA A 352 12.24 -4.98 7.55
C ALA A 352 12.74 -4.54 8.95
N PRO A 353 14.03 -4.71 9.27
CA PRO A 353 14.52 -4.53 10.64
C PRO A 353 14.30 -3.12 11.17
N SER A 354 13.92 -3.00 12.45
CA SER A 354 13.71 -1.71 13.13
C SER A 354 14.92 -0.77 13.06
N ARG A 355 16.15 -1.32 13.06
CA ARG A 355 17.40 -0.56 12.89
C ARG A 355 17.56 0.10 11.51
N GLY A 356 16.79 -0.33 10.51
CA GLY A 356 16.79 0.26 9.17
C GLY A 356 15.85 1.44 9.01
N ILE A 357 15.02 1.76 10.02
CA ILE A 357 14.05 2.86 9.95
C ILE A 357 14.79 4.20 10.09
N PRO A 358 14.63 5.14 9.13
CA PRO A 358 15.28 6.46 9.16
C PRO A 358 14.53 7.42 10.09
N ARG A 359 14.50 7.10 11.40
CA ARG A 359 13.71 7.82 12.42
C ARG A 359 14.00 9.31 12.45
N GLU A 360 15.28 9.69 12.41
CA GLU A 360 15.70 11.09 12.48
C GLU A 360 15.26 11.88 11.23
N ASP A 361 15.42 11.30 10.04
CA ASP A 361 14.98 11.95 8.79
C ASP A 361 13.44 12.08 8.75
N ILE A 362 12.71 11.07 9.23
CA ILE A 362 11.23 11.15 9.34
C ILE A 362 10.83 12.26 10.32
N LYS A 363 11.52 12.36 11.47
CA LYS A 363 11.23 13.37 12.49
C LYS A 363 11.57 14.79 11.99
N ALA A 364 12.60 14.93 11.17
CA ALA A 364 13.00 16.20 10.56
C ALA A 364 12.08 16.64 9.42
N ASN A 365 11.42 15.70 8.71
CA ASN A 365 10.51 16.04 7.62
C ASN A 365 9.06 16.25 8.12
N SER A 366 8.58 17.49 8.06
CA SER A 366 7.22 17.87 8.50
C SER A 366 6.06 17.19 7.76
N ASN A 367 6.32 16.55 6.62
CA ASN A 367 5.32 15.81 5.85
C ASN A 367 5.25 14.32 6.24
N CYS A 368 6.23 13.82 6.99
CA CYS A 368 6.35 12.41 7.33
C CYS A 368 5.86 12.15 8.76
N LEU A 369 5.14 11.04 8.92
CA LEU A 369 4.71 10.48 10.21
C LEU A 369 5.17 9.03 10.29
N LEU A 370 5.72 8.63 11.42
CA LEU A 370 6.08 7.25 11.75
C LEU A 370 5.22 6.75 12.89
N ILE A 371 4.72 5.53 12.73
CA ILE A 371 4.10 4.71 13.77
C ILE A 371 4.88 3.41 13.84
N VAL A 372 5.46 3.08 15.00
CA VAL A 372 6.07 1.76 15.25
C VAL A 372 5.25 1.02 16.29
N THR A 373 4.74 -0.15 15.90
CA THR A 373 4.08 -1.08 16.82
C THR A 373 5.14 -1.97 17.47
N PRO A 374 4.97 -2.38 18.75
CA PRO A 374 5.95 -3.24 19.42
C PRO A 374 6.02 -4.65 18.81
N LYS A 375 4.92 -5.07 18.15
CA LYS A 375 4.79 -6.37 17.49
C LYS A 375 3.98 -6.22 16.20
N GLY A 376 4.01 -7.22 15.34
CA GLY A 376 3.32 -7.22 14.05
C GLY A 376 3.96 -8.18 13.05
N GLY A 377 5.23 -8.57 13.24
CA GLY A 377 5.96 -9.35 12.24
C GLY A 377 6.03 -8.62 10.89
N HIS A 378 6.33 -9.34 9.81
CA HIS A 378 6.27 -8.76 8.47
C HIS A 378 4.88 -8.95 7.88
N LEU A 379 4.16 -7.85 7.63
CA LEU A 379 2.80 -7.87 7.07
C LEU A 379 1.78 -8.66 7.92
N GLY A 380 2.09 -8.89 9.20
CA GLY A 380 1.29 -9.70 10.11
C GLY A 380 0.21 -8.89 10.82
N TRP A 381 0.61 -8.00 11.73
CA TRP A 381 -0.28 -7.16 12.54
C TRP A 381 -1.55 -7.89 12.96
N VAL A 382 -1.39 -9.09 13.53
CA VAL A 382 -2.49 -9.96 13.95
C VAL A 382 -2.98 -9.42 15.30
N ALA A 383 -3.75 -8.35 15.24
CA ALA A 383 -4.13 -7.53 16.39
C ALA A 383 -5.47 -6.83 16.11
N GLY A 384 -6.12 -6.32 17.17
CA GLY A 384 -7.41 -5.65 17.07
C GLY A 384 -8.61 -6.59 16.91
N ASP A 385 -9.78 -5.99 16.66
CA ASP A 385 -11.08 -6.68 16.76
C ASP A 385 -11.31 -7.76 15.71
N GLU A 386 -10.60 -7.68 14.58
CA GLU A 386 -10.70 -8.62 13.47
C GLU A 386 -9.67 -9.76 13.54
N ALA A 387 -8.79 -9.74 14.54
CA ALA A 387 -7.86 -10.84 14.76
C ALA A 387 -8.60 -12.14 15.15
N PRO A 388 -8.06 -13.32 14.78
CA PRO A 388 -6.77 -13.49 14.11
C PRO A 388 -6.87 -13.61 12.58
N PHE A 389 -8.06 -13.69 12.00
CA PHE A 389 -8.23 -14.07 10.58
C PHE A 389 -8.67 -12.93 9.66
N GLY A 390 -9.10 -11.78 10.19
CA GLY A 390 -9.58 -10.65 9.41
C GLY A 390 -8.46 -9.72 8.93
N CYS A 391 -8.78 -8.43 8.81
CA CYS A 391 -7.83 -7.45 8.30
C CYS A 391 -6.61 -7.28 9.23
N PRO A 392 -5.47 -6.80 8.69
CA PRO A 392 -4.39 -6.28 9.52
C PRO A 392 -4.86 -5.14 10.44
N TRP A 393 -4.26 -5.01 11.64
CA TRP A 393 -4.54 -3.89 12.56
C TRP A 393 -4.28 -2.51 11.96
N THR A 394 -3.41 -2.42 10.95
CA THR A 394 -3.07 -1.16 10.30
C THR A 394 -4.18 -0.64 9.39
N ASP A 395 -5.07 -1.50 8.89
CA ASP A 395 -6.04 -1.12 7.88
C ASP A 395 -7.01 0.01 8.29
N PRO A 396 -7.60 0.04 9.52
CA PRO A 396 -8.42 1.16 9.97
C PRO A 396 -7.62 2.46 10.06
N ILE A 397 -6.38 2.40 10.57
CA ILE A 397 -5.50 3.55 10.78
C ILE A 397 -5.11 4.20 9.46
N VAL A 398 -4.81 3.37 8.46
CA VAL A 398 -4.54 3.83 7.10
C VAL A 398 -5.75 4.56 6.52
N MET A 399 -6.96 4.03 6.70
CA MET A 399 -8.16 4.73 6.20
C MET A 399 -8.46 6.00 6.98
N GLU A 400 -8.32 6.01 8.30
CA GLU A 400 -8.48 7.24 9.12
C GLU A 400 -7.55 8.35 8.62
N TYR A 401 -6.28 8.02 8.36
CA TYR A 401 -5.30 8.94 7.80
C TYR A 401 -5.70 9.46 6.42
N LEU A 402 -6.08 8.57 5.51
CA LEU A 402 -6.43 8.93 4.14
C LEU A 402 -7.74 9.73 4.06
N GLU A 403 -8.75 9.37 4.86
CA GLU A 403 -10.02 10.12 4.98
C GLU A 403 -9.78 11.52 5.57
N TYR A 404 -8.88 11.65 6.57
CA TYR A 404 -8.49 12.96 7.11
C TYR A 404 -7.92 13.87 6.00
N LEU A 405 -6.95 13.40 5.24
CA LEU A 405 -6.35 14.16 4.13
C LEU A 405 -7.38 14.52 3.05
N GLN A 406 -8.27 13.58 2.71
CA GLN A 406 -9.33 13.81 1.73
C GLN A 406 -10.32 14.90 2.20
N ASN A 407 -10.65 14.92 3.49
CA ASN A 407 -11.54 15.90 4.08
C ASN A 407 -10.90 17.30 4.18
N GLU A 408 -9.61 17.39 4.52
CA GLU A 408 -8.87 18.65 4.52
C GLU A 408 -8.83 19.29 3.11
N LYS A 409 -8.52 18.49 2.08
CA LYS A 409 -8.54 18.97 0.69
C LYS A 409 -9.92 19.42 0.25
N SER A 410 -10.95 18.64 0.56
CA SER A 410 -12.34 18.96 0.22
C SER A 410 -12.81 20.27 0.89
N SER A 411 -12.39 20.51 2.13
CA SER A 411 -12.71 21.73 2.89
C SER A 411 -11.98 22.95 2.31
N THR A 412 -10.70 22.80 1.95
CA THR A 412 -9.90 23.86 1.32
C THR A 412 -10.49 24.29 -0.02
N ALA A 413 -10.90 23.32 -0.85
CA ALA A 413 -11.55 23.59 -2.13
C ALA A 413 -12.87 24.35 -1.97
N LYS A 414 -13.71 23.96 -0.99
CA LYS A 414 -14.98 24.66 -0.69
C LYS A 414 -14.76 26.09 -0.23
N ASN A 415 -13.79 26.32 0.65
CA ASN A 415 -13.47 27.66 1.16
C ASN A 415 -12.97 28.60 0.05
N ASN A 416 -12.19 28.07 -0.90
CA ASN A 416 -11.74 28.86 -2.05
C ASN A 416 -12.91 29.26 -2.96
N ILE A 417 -13.85 28.33 -3.23
CA ILE A 417 -15.05 28.62 -4.04
C ILE A 417 -15.95 29.66 -3.35
N SER A 418 -16.14 29.57 -2.02
CA SER A 418 -16.95 30.54 -1.28
C SER A 418 -16.32 31.94 -1.26
N ASN A 419 -14.99 32.03 -1.17
CA ASN A 419 -14.27 33.31 -1.20
C ASN A 419 -14.33 33.95 -2.59
N GLU A 420 -14.23 33.17 -3.67
CA GLU A 420 -14.43 33.68 -5.03
C GLU A 420 -15.86 34.18 -5.27
N HIS A 421 -16.88 33.49 -4.74
CA HIS A 421 -18.27 33.94 -4.87
C HIS A 421 -18.59 35.21 -4.05
N GLN A 422 -17.92 35.42 -2.91
CA GLN A 422 -18.04 36.67 -2.15
C GLN A 422 -17.33 37.84 -2.85
N GLY A 423 -16.19 37.60 -3.50
CA GLY A 423 -15.45 38.61 -4.27
C GLY A 423 -16.15 39.13 -5.54
N VAL A 424 -17.17 38.42 -6.04
CA VAL A 424 -17.96 38.85 -7.22
C VAL A 424 -19.17 39.71 -6.82
N SER A 425 -19.48 39.85 -5.52
CA SER A 425 -20.62 40.67 -5.06
C SER A 425 -20.31 42.16 -4.78
N GLU A 426 -19.06 42.59 -4.90
CA GLU A 426 -18.65 44.00 -4.65
C GLU A 426 -18.15 44.76 -5.89
N ALA A 427 -18.37 44.25 -7.10
CA ALA A 427 -18.18 45.04 -8.31
C ALA A 427 -19.42 45.94 -8.58
N SER A 428 -19.37 47.14 -8.00
CA SER A 428 -20.26 48.27 -8.31
C SER A 428 -20.53 48.38 -9.82
N ALA A 429 -21.80 48.24 -10.22
CA ALA A 429 -22.25 48.52 -11.58
C ALA A 429 -21.82 49.94 -12.01
N PRO A 430 -21.28 50.15 -13.23
CA PRO A 430 -20.97 51.49 -13.69
C PRO A 430 -22.28 52.26 -13.94
N HIS A 431 -22.44 53.39 -13.25
CA HIS A 431 -23.49 54.37 -13.53
C HIS A 431 -23.33 54.90 -14.96
N ILE A 432 -24.22 54.47 -15.87
CA ILE A 432 -24.37 55.08 -17.19
C ILE A 432 -25.21 56.35 -17.02
N ALA A 433 -24.56 57.51 -17.05
CA ALA A 433 -25.22 58.80 -17.16
C ALA A 433 -25.59 59.05 -18.63
N VAL A 434 -26.89 59.06 -18.93
CA VAL A 434 -27.41 59.46 -20.25
C VAL A 434 -27.45 60.98 -20.30
N HIS A 435 -26.59 61.57 -21.14
CA HIS A 435 -26.65 63.00 -21.46
C HIS A 435 -27.47 63.18 -22.74
N VAL A 436 -28.63 63.80 -22.60
CA VAL A 436 -29.48 64.25 -23.71
C VAL A 436 -29.04 65.66 -24.08
N GLN A 437 -28.54 65.86 -25.30
CA GLN A 437 -28.45 67.17 -25.93
C GLN A 437 -29.38 67.21 -27.14
N ARG A 438 -30.08 68.35 -27.26
CA ARG A 438 -31.01 68.71 -28.34
C ARG A 438 -30.31 68.98 -29.66
#